data_AF-A0A1B2EQ51-F1
#
_entry.id   AF-A0A1B2EQ51-F1
#
_cell.length_a   1.000
_cell.length_b   1.000
_cell.length_c   1.000
_cell.angle_alpha   90.00
_cell.angle_beta   90.00
_cell.angle_gamma   90.00
#
_symmetry.space_group_name_H-M   'P 1'
#
loop_
_entity.id
_entity.type
_entity.pdbx_description
1 polymer ?
#
loop_
_entity_poly.entity_id
_entity_poly.type
_entity_poly.pdbx_seq_one_letter_code
_entity_poly.pdbx_strand_id
1 'polypeptide(L)'
;MTVRFVLLLVLSCGAGLAGLIIRPADAAAFTCPDTVTSDAPRNASPLSDLYSGANDATAGNRLSELMADLRKGGMKPALIVDHLVGAYCPLVANDGSISDKQKADRVRRFARQVTGLAYGPSGQDELDVLVDVPLIPTLLGQVDQAAAKAGLSRDAWIERAIKQQLTLP
;
A
#
# COMPACT_ATOMS: atom_id res chain seq x y z
N MET A 1 -33.15 2.57 -85.05
CA MET A 1 -33.52 3.56 -84.01
C MET A 1 -34.11 2.81 -82.83
N THR A 2 -33.33 2.64 -81.76
CA THR A 2 -33.79 2.33 -80.39
C THR A 2 -32.60 2.53 -79.46
N VAL A 3 -32.76 3.47 -78.53
CA VAL A 3 -31.83 3.82 -77.46
C VAL A 3 -31.95 2.78 -76.34
N ARG A 4 -30.84 2.42 -75.69
CA ARG A 4 -30.89 1.78 -74.37
C ARG A 4 -29.74 2.28 -73.49
N PHE A 5 -30.10 3.27 -72.66
CA PHE A 5 -29.35 3.74 -71.49
C PHE A 5 -29.36 2.66 -70.41
N VAL A 6 -28.20 2.26 -69.89
CA VAL A 6 -28.11 1.58 -68.57
C VAL A 6 -26.85 2.06 -67.84
N LEU A 7 -27.11 3.03 -66.95
CA LEU A 7 -26.57 3.27 -65.61
C LEU A 7 -25.19 2.69 -65.23
N LEU A 8 -24.22 3.60 -65.01
CA LEU A 8 -23.01 3.39 -64.21
C LEU A 8 -23.35 3.67 -62.74
N LEU A 9 -23.29 2.64 -61.89
CA LEU A 9 -23.40 2.76 -60.43
C LEU A 9 -22.02 3.04 -59.83
N VAL A 10 -21.91 4.21 -59.21
CA VAL A 10 -20.71 4.77 -58.57
C VAL A 10 -20.42 4.00 -57.27
N LEU A 11 -19.23 3.42 -57.15
CA LEU A 11 -18.69 2.90 -55.89
C LEU A 11 -18.30 4.09 -54.99
N SER A 12 -19.07 4.33 -53.93
CA SER A 12 -18.72 5.28 -52.86
C SER A 12 -17.86 4.59 -51.80
N CYS A 13 -16.59 5.00 -51.72
CA CYS A 13 -15.67 4.64 -50.63
C CYS A 13 -16.03 5.47 -49.40
N GLY A 14 -16.91 4.93 -48.55
CA GLY A 14 -17.25 5.54 -47.26
C GLY A 14 -16.14 5.29 -46.24
N ALA A 15 -15.27 6.28 -46.02
CA ALA A 15 -14.32 6.30 -44.91
C ALA A 15 -15.07 6.48 -43.58
N GLY A 16 -15.51 5.37 -42.97
CA GLY A 16 -16.04 5.34 -41.61
C GLY A 16 -14.91 5.36 -40.58
N LEU A 17 -14.29 6.51 -40.35
CA LEU A 17 -13.45 6.75 -39.17
C LEU A 17 -14.35 6.90 -37.93
N ALA A 18 -14.87 5.77 -37.43
CA ALA A 18 -15.44 5.72 -36.10
C ALA A 18 -14.30 5.80 -35.08
N GLY A 19 -13.91 7.03 -34.72
CA GLY A 19 -13.01 7.28 -33.60
C GLY A 19 -13.65 6.76 -32.32
N LEU A 20 -13.18 5.61 -31.83
CA LEU A 20 -13.40 5.21 -30.45
C LEU A 20 -12.79 6.29 -29.57
N ILE A 21 -13.65 7.15 -29.00
CA ILE A 21 -13.27 8.09 -27.97
C ILE A 21 -12.98 7.24 -26.73
N ILE A 22 -11.74 6.78 -26.60
CA ILE A 22 -11.23 6.23 -25.36
C ILE A 22 -11.23 7.40 -24.39
N ARG A 23 -12.30 7.54 -23.60
CA ARG A 23 -12.30 8.47 -22.48
C ARG A 23 -11.18 8.02 -21.55
N PRO A 24 -10.23 8.88 -21.18
CA PRO A 24 -9.29 8.54 -20.12
C PRO A 24 -10.13 8.19 -18.89
N ALA A 25 -9.88 7.02 -18.30
CA ALA A 25 -10.41 6.75 -16.99
C ALA A 25 -9.71 7.73 -16.04
N ASP A 26 -10.42 8.78 -15.62
CA ASP A 26 -9.95 9.60 -14.50
C ASP A 26 -9.72 8.65 -13.32
N ALA A 27 -8.49 8.63 -12.83
CA ALA A 27 -8.18 7.91 -11.61
C ALA A 27 -9.08 8.48 -10.52
N ALA A 28 -9.92 7.63 -9.92
CA ALA A 28 -10.79 8.04 -8.84
C ALA A 28 -9.97 8.75 -7.76
N ALA A 29 -10.48 9.88 -7.27
CA ALA A 29 -9.81 10.65 -6.23
C ALA A 29 -9.63 9.79 -4.97
N PHE A 30 -8.52 10.00 -4.25
CA PHE A 30 -8.29 9.30 -3.00
C PHE A 30 -9.36 9.70 -1.97
N THR A 31 -10.10 8.72 -1.45
CA THR A 31 -11.18 8.93 -0.48
C THR A 31 -10.98 8.04 0.74
N CYS A 32 -11.37 8.56 1.91
CA CYS A 32 -11.38 7.84 3.18
C CYS A 32 -12.83 7.59 3.61
N PRO A 33 -13.12 6.45 4.26
CA PRO A 33 -14.45 6.21 4.82
C PRO A 33 -14.77 7.24 5.92
N ASP A 34 -16.00 7.75 5.93
CA ASP A 34 -16.44 8.85 6.81
C ASP A 34 -16.46 8.48 8.31
N THR A 35 -16.45 7.19 8.63
CA THR A 35 -16.52 6.72 10.01
C THR A 35 -15.72 5.44 10.21
N VAL A 36 -14.75 5.51 11.12
CA VAL A 36 -14.33 4.33 11.88
C VAL A 36 -14.77 4.60 13.31
N THR A 37 -15.78 3.86 13.77
CA THR A 37 -16.28 3.96 15.14
C THR A 37 -15.12 3.69 16.09
N SER A 38 -14.69 4.71 16.81
CA SER A 38 -13.55 4.60 17.72
C SER A 38 -14.01 4.00 19.04
N ASP A 39 -13.98 2.67 19.13
CA ASP A 39 -14.07 1.93 20.41
C ASP A 39 -12.75 2.02 21.21
N ALA A 40 -11.86 2.96 20.87
CA ALA A 40 -10.58 3.12 21.52
C ALA A 40 -10.73 3.53 23.00
N PRO A 41 -9.91 2.95 23.89
CA PRO A 41 -9.77 3.42 25.26
C PRO A 41 -9.50 4.93 25.28
N ARG A 42 -10.21 5.69 26.13
CA ARG A 42 -10.09 7.17 26.21
C ARG A 42 -8.67 7.67 26.55
N ASN A 43 -7.81 6.79 27.03
CA ASN A 43 -6.44 7.08 27.45
C ASN A 43 -5.38 6.73 26.40
N ALA A 44 -5.75 6.20 25.23
CA ALA A 44 -4.80 5.96 24.16
C ALA A 44 -4.38 7.29 23.50
N SER A 45 -3.07 7.50 23.34
CA SER A 45 -2.55 8.68 22.64
C SER A 45 -3.07 8.71 21.19
N PRO A 46 -3.51 9.87 20.67
CA PRO A 46 -3.99 9.95 19.31
C PRO A 46 -2.85 9.73 18.31
N LEU A 47 -3.17 9.10 17.18
CA LEU A 47 -2.20 8.77 16.13
C LEU A 47 -1.45 10.01 15.61
N SER A 48 -2.06 11.20 15.64
CA SER A 48 -1.45 12.48 15.27
C SER A 48 -0.18 12.80 16.08
N ASP A 49 -0.14 12.38 17.34
CA ASP A 49 0.96 12.69 18.25
C ASP A 49 2.20 11.83 17.92
N LEU A 50 2.00 10.67 17.29
CA LEU A 50 3.08 9.81 16.81
C LEU A 50 3.87 10.45 15.68
N TYR A 51 3.19 11.20 14.80
CA TYR A 51 3.77 11.80 13.60
C TYR A 51 4.28 13.23 13.83
N SER A 52 4.03 13.82 14.99
CA SER A 52 4.56 15.14 15.36
C SER A 52 6.06 15.03 15.71
N GLY A 53 6.92 15.43 14.77
CA GLY A 53 8.37 15.56 14.99
C GLY A 53 9.17 14.24 15.05
N ALA A 54 8.58 13.11 14.67
CA ALA A 54 9.25 11.81 14.65
C ALA A 54 10.00 11.56 13.33
N ASN A 55 11.20 10.97 13.42
CA ASN A 55 11.82 10.29 12.28
C ASN A 55 11.22 8.88 12.14
N ASP A 56 11.43 8.23 10.99
CA ASP A 56 10.78 6.93 10.66
C ASP A 56 11.00 5.85 11.72
N ALA A 57 12.19 5.78 12.31
CA ALA A 57 12.50 4.83 13.38
C ALA A 57 11.75 5.11 14.69
N THR A 58 11.67 6.39 15.08
CA THR A 58 10.95 6.81 16.28
C THR A 58 9.44 6.63 16.10
N ALA A 59 8.92 6.90 14.90
CA ALA A 59 7.52 6.66 14.56
C ALA A 59 7.16 5.16 14.67
N GLY A 60 8.04 4.27 14.20
CA GLY A 60 7.88 2.82 14.34
C GLY A 60 7.81 2.35 15.79
N ASN A 61 8.74 2.80 16.64
CA ASN A 61 8.75 2.43 18.06
C ASN A 61 7.49 2.92 18.79
N ARG A 62 7.12 4.19 18.60
CA ARG A 62 5.94 4.75 19.25
C ARG A 62 4.64 4.10 18.75
N LEU A 63 4.59 3.64 17.48
CA LEU A 63 3.46 2.87 16.96
C LEU A 63 3.33 1.53 17.67
N SER A 64 4.43 0.81 17.88
CA SER A 64 4.43 -0.45 18.64
C SER A 64 3.97 -0.25 20.09
N GLU A 65 4.38 0.83 20.74
CA GLU A 65 3.93 1.20 22.09
C GLU A 65 2.43 1.49 22.13
N LEU A 66 1.92 2.33 21.22
CA LEU A 66 0.48 2.63 21.11
C LEU A 66 -0.34 1.34 20.93
N MET A 67 0.14 0.42 20.09
CA MET A 67 -0.53 -0.85 19.86
C MET A 67 -0.53 -1.75 21.11
N ALA A 68 0.56 -1.77 21.88
CA ALA A 68 0.62 -2.48 23.14
C ALA A 68 -0.37 -1.89 24.16
N ASP A 69 -0.49 -0.57 24.24
CA ASP A 69 -1.45 0.12 25.11
C ASP A 69 -2.89 -0.16 24.72
N LEU A 70 -3.22 -0.15 23.43
CA LEU A 70 -4.55 -0.50 22.93
C LEU A 70 -4.92 -1.96 23.28
N ARG A 71 -3.97 -2.91 23.15
CA ARG A 71 -4.19 -4.30 23.59
C ARG A 71 -4.39 -4.41 25.09
N LYS A 72 -3.57 -3.71 25.88
CA LYS A 72 -3.68 -3.67 27.34
C LYS A 72 -5.01 -3.06 27.79
N GLY A 73 -5.55 -2.12 27.01
CA GLY A 73 -6.89 -1.56 27.14
C GLY A 73 -8.04 -2.51 26.74
N GLY A 74 -7.73 -3.73 26.29
CA GLY A 74 -8.72 -4.76 25.97
C GLY A 74 -9.20 -4.76 24.52
N MET A 75 -8.61 -3.94 23.64
CA MET A 75 -9.01 -3.90 22.23
C MET A 75 -8.51 -5.15 21.50
N LYS A 76 -9.41 -5.78 20.73
CA LYS A 76 -9.07 -6.96 19.91
C LYS A 76 -8.15 -6.54 18.75
N PRO A 77 -7.20 -7.40 18.31
CA PRO A 77 -6.27 -7.09 17.23
C PRO A 77 -6.91 -6.51 15.95
N ALA A 78 -8.01 -7.08 15.47
CA ALA A 78 -8.74 -6.58 14.31
C ALA A 78 -9.25 -5.14 14.51
N LEU A 79 -9.80 -4.85 15.70
CA LEU A 79 -10.30 -3.51 16.03
C LEU A 79 -9.16 -2.49 16.17
N ILE A 80 -7.97 -2.91 16.63
CA ILE A 80 -6.77 -2.06 16.65
C ILE A 80 -6.37 -1.67 15.22
N VAL A 81 -6.34 -2.64 14.30
CA VAL A 81 -6.02 -2.38 12.89
C VAL A 81 -7.03 -1.40 12.28
N ASP A 82 -8.32 -1.69 12.41
CA ASP A 82 -9.38 -0.83 11.88
C ASP A 82 -9.30 0.59 12.45
N HIS A 83 -9.14 0.70 13.78
CA HIS A 83 -9.00 1.98 14.47
C HIS A 83 -7.81 2.80 13.95
N LEU A 84 -6.62 2.19 13.89
CA LEU A 84 -5.40 2.89 13.47
C LEU A 84 -5.44 3.28 11.99
N VAL A 85 -5.91 2.38 11.11
CA VAL A 85 -6.06 2.70 9.67
C VAL A 85 -7.09 3.80 9.46
N GLY A 86 -8.20 3.74 10.20
CA GLY A 86 -9.24 4.77 10.23
C GLY A 86 -8.72 6.15 10.62
N ALA A 87 -7.91 6.22 11.67
CA ALA A 87 -7.29 7.45 12.12
C ALA A 87 -6.20 7.97 11.15
N TYR A 88 -5.48 7.07 10.47
CA TYR A 88 -4.40 7.43 9.56
C TYR A 88 -4.87 7.96 8.21
N CYS A 89 -5.94 7.38 7.67
CA CYS A 89 -6.45 7.73 6.35
C CYS A 89 -6.68 9.24 6.16
N PRO A 90 -7.42 9.97 7.03
CA PRO A 90 -7.65 11.40 6.86
C PRO A 90 -6.37 12.23 6.96
N LEU A 91 -5.36 11.79 7.73
CA LEU A 91 -4.05 12.46 7.78
C LEU A 91 -3.36 12.41 6.41
N VAL A 92 -3.42 11.27 5.73
CA VAL A 92 -2.86 11.10 4.38
C VAL A 92 -3.72 11.80 3.31
N ALA A 93 -5.05 11.77 3.45
CA ALA A 93 -5.96 12.46 2.53
C ALA A 93 -5.69 13.97 2.48
N ASN A 94 -5.39 14.56 3.64
CA ASN A 94 -5.08 15.98 3.80
C ASN A 94 -3.67 16.37 3.35
N ASP A 95 -2.80 15.42 3.00
CA ASP A 95 -1.45 15.70 2.48
C ASP A 95 -1.54 16.14 1.00
N GLY A 96 -1.54 17.45 0.77
CA GLY A 96 -1.56 18.04 -0.57
C GLY A 96 -0.24 17.91 -1.34
N SER A 97 0.83 17.40 -0.73
CA SER A 97 2.15 17.28 -1.36
C SER A 97 2.32 16.01 -2.20
N ILE A 98 1.38 15.06 -2.11
CA ILE A 98 1.45 13.76 -2.76
C ILE A 98 0.21 13.44 -3.62
N SER A 99 0.43 12.70 -4.71
CA SER A 99 -0.64 12.22 -5.59
C SER A 99 -1.55 11.19 -4.91
N ASP A 100 -2.75 11.01 -5.45
CA ASP A 100 -3.70 10.01 -4.94
C ASP A 100 -3.17 8.59 -4.95
N LYS A 101 -2.35 8.24 -5.95
CA LYS A 101 -1.63 6.96 -5.96
C LYS A 101 -0.67 6.84 -4.78
N GLN A 102 0.11 7.89 -4.51
CA GLN A 102 1.03 7.91 -3.37
C GLN A 102 0.28 7.87 -2.03
N LYS A 103 -0.90 8.50 -1.92
CA LYS A 103 -1.79 8.40 -0.75
C LYS A 103 -2.26 6.97 -0.54
N ALA A 104 -2.77 6.33 -1.58
CA ALA A 104 -3.19 4.93 -1.53
C ALA A 104 -2.04 4.00 -1.13
N ASP A 105 -0.86 4.18 -1.72
CA ASP A 105 0.32 3.39 -1.39
C ASP A 105 0.79 3.62 0.06
N ARG A 106 0.69 4.86 0.57
CA ARG A 106 1.05 5.21 1.94
C ARG A 106 0.09 4.58 2.95
N VAL A 107 -1.23 4.67 2.75
CA VAL A 107 -2.23 4.01 3.62
C VAL A 107 -2.09 2.49 3.56
N ARG A 108 -1.85 1.93 2.37
CA ARG A 108 -1.64 0.48 2.22
C ARG A 108 -0.41 -0.02 2.98
N ARG A 109 0.71 0.70 2.94
CA ARG A 109 1.91 0.36 3.72
C ARG A 109 1.63 0.41 5.22
N PHE A 110 0.98 1.47 5.68
CA PHE A 110 0.62 1.61 7.09
C PHE A 110 -0.30 0.48 7.56
N ALA A 111 -1.34 0.13 6.79
CA ALA A 111 -2.25 -0.97 7.11
C ALA A 111 -1.53 -2.32 7.26
N ARG A 112 -0.55 -2.61 6.40
CA ARG A 112 0.26 -3.83 6.51
C ARG A 112 1.15 -3.81 7.75
N GLN A 113 1.78 -2.68 8.05
CA GLN A 113 2.59 -2.50 9.26
C GLN A 113 1.77 -2.76 10.54
N VAL A 114 0.62 -2.09 10.70
CA VAL A 114 -0.22 -2.29 11.88
C VAL A 114 -0.84 -3.68 11.93
N THR A 115 -1.12 -4.31 10.79
CA THR A 115 -1.59 -5.71 10.78
C THR A 115 -0.50 -6.65 11.28
N GLY A 116 0.72 -6.54 10.76
CA GLY A 116 1.80 -7.42 11.19
C GLY A 116 2.17 -7.20 12.66
N LEU A 117 2.14 -5.96 13.15
CA LEU A 117 2.31 -5.69 14.58
C LEU A 117 1.16 -6.27 15.41
N ALA A 118 -0.09 -6.18 14.95
CA ALA A 118 -1.28 -6.59 15.71
C ALA A 118 -1.36 -8.10 15.93
N TYR A 119 -0.85 -8.87 14.97
CA TYR A 119 -0.88 -10.34 14.97
C TYR A 119 0.51 -10.97 15.15
N GLY A 120 1.56 -10.16 15.23
CA GLY A 120 2.94 -10.62 15.43
C GLY A 120 3.18 -11.18 16.85
N PRO A 121 4.21 -12.03 17.02
CA PRO A 121 4.63 -12.54 18.32
C PRO A 121 4.87 -11.40 19.31
N SER A 122 4.34 -11.53 20.53
CA SER A 122 4.38 -10.48 21.56
C SER A 122 5.56 -10.60 22.53
N GLY A 123 6.62 -11.33 22.15
CA GLY A 123 7.79 -11.60 23.01
C GLY A 123 8.75 -10.43 23.06
N GLN A 124 9.27 -10.09 24.26
CA GLN A 124 10.17 -8.94 24.47
C GLN A 124 11.65 -9.22 24.16
N ASP A 125 12.01 -10.47 23.86
CA ASP A 125 13.41 -10.86 23.60
C ASP A 125 13.80 -10.81 22.11
N GLU A 126 12.82 -10.66 21.22
CA GLU A 126 13.03 -10.57 19.78
C GLU A 126 12.09 -9.52 19.20
N LEU A 127 12.64 -8.37 18.80
CA LEU A 127 11.89 -7.36 18.06
C LEU A 127 11.70 -7.88 16.63
N ASP A 128 10.55 -8.49 16.35
CA ASP A 128 10.12 -8.75 14.97
C ASP A 128 9.91 -7.42 14.25
N VAL A 129 10.96 -6.93 13.61
CA VAL A 129 10.88 -5.76 12.71
C VAL A 129 10.24 -6.23 11.42
N LEU A 130 8.94 -5.93 11.26
CA LEU A 130 8.26 -6.19 10.00
C LEU A 130 8.78 -5.24 8.90
N VAL A 131 9.69 -5.76 8.07
CA VAL A 131 10.22 -5.05 6.90
C VAL A 131 9.27 -5.28 5.72
N ASP A 132 8.40 -4.29 5.45
CA ASP A 132 7.48 -4.32 4.32
C ASP A 132 8.02 -3.47 3.16
N VAL A 133 8.72 -4.14 2.24
CA VAL A 133 9.27 -3.52 1.03
C VAL A 133 8.52 -4.04 -0.20
N PRO A 134 7.80 -3.20 -0.96
CA PRO A 134 7.16 -3.63 -2.19
C PRO A 134 8.23 -3.99 -3.23
N LEU A 135 8.30 -5.26 -3.60
CA LEU A 135 9.16 -5.74 -4.68
C LEU A 135 8.33 -5.98 -5.94
N ILE A 136 8.86 -5.57 -7.09
CA ILE A 136 8.28 -5.99 -8.37
C ILE A 136 8.46 -7.51 -8.55
N PRO A 137 7.56 -8.21 -9.26
CA PRO A 137 7.61 -9.68 -9.36
C PRO A 137 8.94 -10.24 -9.85
N THR A 138 9.57 -9.56 -10.82
CA THR A 138 10.88 -9.95 -11.35
C THR A 138 11.97 -9.92 -10.28
N LEU A 139 11.98 -8.90 -9.43
CA LEU A 139 12.96 -8.77 -8.34
C LEU A 139 12.70 -9.83 -7.26
N LEU A 140 11.44 -10.08 -6.91
CA LEU A 140 11.08 -11.16 -5.98
C LEU A 140 11.58 -12.52 -6.50
N GLY A 141 11.42 -12.80 -7.80
CA GLY A 141 11.95 -14.01 -8.42
C GLY A 141 13.47 -14.12 -8.36
N GLN A 142 14.20 -13.00 -8.48
CA GLN A 142 15.66 -12.99 -8.32
C GLN A 142 16.08 -13.29 -6.87
N VAL A 143 15.36 -12.74 -5.88
CA VAL A 143 15.59 -13.06 -4.46
C VAL A 143 15.38 -14.55 -4.21
N ASP A 144 14.31 -15.13 -4.76
CA ASP A 144 14.01 -16.56 -4.60
C ASP A 144 15.09 -17.46 -5.18
N GLN A 145 15.59 -17.13 -6.37
CA GLN A 145 16.67 -17.87 -7.00
C GLN A 145 17.98 -17.75 -6.21
N ALA A 146 18.29 -16.56 -5.69
CA ALA A 146 19.48 -16.34 -4.90
C ALA A 146 19.44 -17.08 -3.55
N ALA A 147 18.28 -17.10 -2.89
CA ALA A 147 18.04 -17.87 -1.68
C ALA A 147 18.20 -19.38 -1.93
N ALA A 148 17.57 -19.90 -2.99
CA ALA A 148 17.66 -21.30 -3.38
C ALA A 148 19.10 -21.72 -3.68
N LYS A 149 19.85 -20.90 -4.43
CA LYS A 149 21.27 -21.15 -4.75
C LYS A 149 22.15 -21.18 -3.49
N ALA A 150 21.78 -20.42 -2.46
CA ALA A 150 22.48 -20.39 -1.18
C ALA A 150 22.02 -21.48 -0.20
N GLY A 151 21.01 -22.29 -0.54
CA GLY A 151 20.41 -23.28 0.35
C GLY A 151 19.71 -22.66 1.56
N LEU A 152 19.19 -21.44 1.42
CA LEU A 152 18.51 -20.70 2.48
C LEU A 152 17.03 -20.52 2.17
N SER A 153 16.23 -20.32 3.21
CA SER A 153 14.92 -19.67 3.07
C SER A 153 15.11 -18.24 2.54
N ARG A 154 14.09 -17.71 1.86
CA ARG A 154 14.04 -16.31 1.42
C ARG A 154 14.43 -15.34 2.55
N ASP A 155 13.85 -15.51 3.73
CA ASP A 155 14.01 -14.57 4.84
C ASP A 155 15.45 -14.58 5.37
N ALA A 156 16.01 -15.75 5.66
CA ALA A 156 17.42 -15.90 6.04
C ALA A 156 18.40 -15.37 4.98
N TRP A 157 18.04 -15.44 3.69
CA TRP A 157 18.84 -14.84 2.63
C TRP A 157 18.76 -13.31 2.64
N ILE A 158 17.57 -12.73 2.80
CA ILE A 158 17.36 -11.28 2.89
C ILE A 158 18.10 -10.72 4.12
N GLU A 159 17.96 -11.35 5.28
CA GLU A 159 18.66 -10.95 6.51
C GLU A 159 20.19 -10.94 6.29
N ARG A 160 20.72 -11.98 5.66
CA ARG A 160 22.14 -12.07 5.32
C ARG A 160 22.57 -10.96 4.35
N ALA A 161 21.76 -10.69 3.33
CA ALA A 161 22.04 -9.63 2.35
C ALA A 161 22.07 -8.26 3.04
N ILE A 162 21.14 -7.97 3.95
CA ILE A 162 21.13 -6.74 4.75
C ILE A 162 22.41 -6.64 5.61
N LYS A 163 22.74 -7.70 6.37
CA LYS A 163 23.95 -7.73 7.21
C LYS A 163 25.21 -7.46 6.38
N GLN A 164 25.34 -8.13 5.23
CA GLN A 164 26.47 -7.93 4.33
C GLN A 164 26.60 -6.48 3.90
N GLN A 165 25.51 -5.84 3.46
CA GLN A 165 25.52 -4.45 3.03
C GLN A 165 25.93 -3.48 4.15
N LEU A 166 25.53 -3.74 5.39
CA LEU A 166 25.91 -2.92 6.55
C LEU A 166 27.37 -3.13 7.00
N THR A 167 28.00 -4.23 6.59
CA THR A 167 29.41 -4.55 6.90
C THR A 167 30.39 -4.22 5.77
N LEU A 168 29.91 -3.74 4.62
CA LEU A 168 30.79 -3.21 3.57
C LEU A 168 31.37 -1.85 4.03
N PRO A 169 32.69 -1.63 3.90
CA PRO A 169 33.34 -0.37 4.28
C PRO A 169 32.96 0.81 3.37
#